data_AF-A0A6N9BJA4-F1
#
_entry.id   AF-A0A6N9BJA4-F1
#
_cell.length_a   1.000
_cell.length_b   1.000
_cell.length_c   1.000
_cell.angle_alpha   90.00
_cell.angle_beta   90.00
_cell.angle_gamma   90.00
#
_symmetry.space_group_name_H-M   'P 1'
#
loop_
_entity.id
_entity.type
_entity.pdbx_description
1 polymer ?
#
loop_
_entity_poly.entity_id
_entity_poly.type
_entity_poly.pdbx_seq_one_letter_code
_entity_poly.pdbx_strand_id
1 'polypeptide(L)'
;MRLDGPRHPPATGAAPARIVLLLHGYGADGDDLIGLAPAWAPAMPDALFVSPHAPFPCEGAPFGRQWFGLHGRGDPIPHGGPSPPDGILQSFKPPHLSGTRQRGR
;
A
#
# COMPACT_ATOMS: atom_id res chain seq x y z
N MET A 1 -7.12 -8.64 -9.93
CA MET A 1 -7.15 -7.19 -9.64
C MET A 1 -5.70 -6.71 -9.47
N ARG A 2 -5.36 -5.47 -9.83
CA ARG A 2 -4.00 -4.92 -9.66
C ARG A 2 -4.10 -3.71 -8.75
N LEU A 3 -3.28 -3.66 -7.70
CA LEU A 3 -3.17 -2.49 -6.84
C LEU A 3 -2.19 -1.49 -7.47
N ASP A 4 -2.62 -0.24 -7.56
CA ASP A 4 -1.83 0.88 -8.07
C ASP A 4 -2.08 2.12 -7.21
N GLY A 5 -1.21 3.12 -7.33
CA GLY A 5 -1.30 4.35 -6.56
C GLY A 5 0.00 5.15 -6.62
N PRO A 6 0.04 6.30 -5.93
CA PRO A 6 1.19 7.20 -5.96
C PRO A 6 2.47 6.55 -5.41
N ARG A 7 3.59 7.03 -5.93
CA ARG A 7 4.94 6.49 -5.68
C ARG A 7 5.91 7.63 -5.47
N HIS A 8 6.86 7.44 -4.56
CA HIS A 8 7.99 8.33 -4.37
C HIS A 8 9.28 7.55 -4.58
N PRO A 9 10.09 7.88 -5.61
CA PRO A 9 11.28 7.13 -5.96
C PRO A 9 12.37 7.23 -4.88
N PRO A 10 13.35 6.31 -4.87
CA PRO A 10 14.55 6.44 -4.04
C PRO A 10 15.26 7.76 -4.30
N ALA A 11 15.67 8.43 -3.22
CA ALA A 11 16.44 9.68 -3.30
C ALA A 11 17.82 9.47 -3.96
N THR A 12 18.35 8.24 -3.93
CA THR A 12 19.59 7.88 -4.62
C THR A 12 19.49 7.91 -6.15
N GLY A 13 18.29 7.87 -6.72
CA GLY A 13 18.08 7.71 -8.17
C GLY A 13 18.44 6.33 -8.73
N ALA A 14 18.92 5.42 -7.88
CA ALA A 14 19.23 4.04 -8.25
C ALA A 14 17.99 3.14 -8.13
N ALA A 15 18.12 1.88 -8.59
CA ALA A 15 17.11 0.88 -8.32
C ALA A 15 16.92 0.70 -6.80
N PRO A 16 15.67 0.57 -6.30
CA PRO A 16 15.41 0.52 -4.87
C PRO A 16 16.06 -0.70 -4.23
N ALA A 17 16.67 -0.54 -3.06
CA ALA A 17 17.13 -1.67 -2.25
C ALA A 17 16.01 -2.22 -1.35
N ARG A 18 15.01 -1.38 -1.05
CA ARG A 18 13.84 -1.74 -0.25
C ARG A 18 12.59 -1.02 -0.74
N ILE A 19 11.43 -1.55 -0.36
CA ILE A 19 10.13 -0.94 -0.61
C ILE A 19 9.44 -0.67 0.73
N VAL A 20 8.87 0.53 0.86
CA VAL A 20 7.99 0.90 1.96
C VAL A 20 6.57 1.01 1.41
N LEU A 21 5.68 0.14 1.88
CA LEU A 21 4.25 0.15 1.52
C LEU A 21 3.47 0.95 2.56
N LEU A 22 2.81 2.02 2.13
CA LEU A 22 1.97 2.88 2.96
C LEU A 22 0.50 2.51 2.71
N LEU A 23 -0.15 1.89 3.68
CA LEU A 23 -1.54 1.44 3.55
C LEU A 23 -2.47 2.40 4.27
N HIS A 24 -3.30 3.12 3.51
CA HIS A 24 -4.22 4.12 4.06
C HIS A 24 -5.36 3.48 4.86
N GLY A 25 -5.96 4.27 5.76
CA GLY A 25 -7.11 3.87 6.56
C GLY A 25 -8.43 3.89 5.79
N TYR A 26 -9.52 3.48 6.44
CA TYR A 26 -10.87 3.50 5.87
C TYR A 26 -11.30 4.92 5.44
N GLY A 27 -11.76 5.06 4.20
CA GLY A 27 -12.25 6.35 3.67
C GLY A 27 -11.16 7.32 3.20
N ALA A 28 -9.89 6.97 3.38
CA ALA A 28 -8.74 7.64 2.78
C ALA A 28 -8.40 7.04 1.40
N ASP A 29 -7.35 7.52 0.77
CA ASP A 29 -6.76 6.92 -0.42
C ASP A 29 -5.21 6.95 -0.40
N GLY A 30 -4.59 6.53 -1.50
CA GLY A 30 -3.13 6.47 -1.62
C GLY A 30 -2.44 7.84 -1.58
N ASP A 31 -3.10 8.90 -2.06
CA ASP A 31 -2.55 10.26 -2.13
C ASP A 31 -2.43 10.89 -0.73
N ASP A 32 -3.27 10.48 0.21
CA ASP A 32 -3.19 10.94 1.60
C ASP A 32 -1.87 10.54 2.27
N LEU A 33 -1.47 9.27 2.15
CA LEU A 33 -0.29 8.76 2.85
C LEU A 33 1.02 8.99 2.10
N ILE A 34 1.02 9.14 0.76
CA ILE A 34 2.27 9.37 0.03
C ILE A 34 2.95 10.68 0.44
N GLY A 35 2.20 11.64 0.98
CA GLY A 35 2.73 12.89 1.55
C GLY A 35 3.76 12.69 2.67
N LEU A 36 3.81 11.52 3.32
CA LEU A 36 4.83 11.18 4.32
C LEU A 36 6.20 10.86 3.69
N ALA A 37 6.23 10.44 2.42
CA ALA A 37 7.44 9.93 1.79
C ALA A 37 8.58 10.96 1.72
N PRO A 38 8.37 12.25 1.36
CA PRO A 38 9.44 13.24 1.33
C PRO A 38 10.10 13.47 2.72
N ALA A 39 9.31 13.37 3.80
CA ALA A 39 9.83 13.55 5.16
C ALA A 39 10.69 12.36 5.63
N TRP A 40 10.40 11.15 5.14
CA TRP A 40 11.12 9.93 5.51
C TRP A 40 12.26 9.57 4.55
N ALA A 41 12.23 10.07 3.32
CA ALA A 41 13.24 9.81 2.29
C ALA A 41 14.69 10.11 2.74
N PRO A 42 14.99 11.16 3.54
CA PRO A 42 16.36 11.41 4.02
C PRO A 42 16.90 10.29 4.92
N ALA A 43 16.04 9.64 5.71
CA ALA A 43 16.42 8.54 6.58
C ALA A 43 16.49 7.18 5.85
N MET A 44 15.84 7.08 4.69
CA MET A 44 15.76 5.86 3.87
C MET A 44 15.99 6.19 2.38
N PRO A 45 17.20 6.66 2.02
CA PRO A 45 17.45 7.19 0.68
C PRO A 45 17.38 6.14 -0.43
N ASP A 46 17.53 4.86 -0.08
CA ASP A 46 17.48 3.69 -0.98
C ASP A 46 16.08 3.07 -1.11
N ALA A 47 15.06 3.64 -0.47
CA ALA A 47 13.70 3.12 -0.44
C ALA A 47 12.81 3.69 -1.55
N LEU A 48 12.04 2.80 -2.19
CA LEU A 48 10.86 3.20 -2.95
C LEU A 48 9.66 3.22 -2.00
N PHE A 49 8.98 4.37 -1.89
CA PHE A 49 7.71 4.44 -1.18
C PHE A 49 6.56 4.24 -2.17
N VAL A 50 5.60 3.41 -1.79
CA VAL A 50 4.39 3.15 -2.59
C VAL A 50 3.18 3.23 -1.67
N SER A 51 2.18 4.00 -2.08
CA SER A 51 0.91 4.13 -1.36
C SER A 51 -0.24 3.70 -2.28
N PRO A 52 -0.58 2.40 -2.34
CA PRO A 52 -1.62 1.91 -3.23
C PRO A 52 -3.02 2.36 -2.77
N HIS A 53 -3.89 2.69 -3.71
CA HIS A 53 -5.31 2.87 -3.41
C HIS A 53 -5.94 1.51 -3.09
N ALA A 54 -6.74 1.47 -2.02
CA ALA A 54 -7.55 0.31 -1.74
C ALA A 54 -8.56 0.06 -2.87
N PRO A 55 -8.89 -1.18 -3.19
CA PRO A 55 -9.58 -1.50 -4.44
C PRO A 55 -11.06 -1.14 -4.47
N PHE A 56 -11.70 -1.01 -3.30
CA PHE A 56 -13.14 -0.78 -3.23
C PHE A 56 -13.43 0.69 -2.92
N PRO A 57 -14.50 1.27 -3.50
CA PRO A 57 -15.04 2.55 -3.04
C PRO A 57 -15.44 2.45 -1.57
N CYS A 58 -15.21 3.52 -0.81
CA CYS A 58 -15.59 3.56 0.59
C CYS A 58 -17.10 3.76 0.76
N GLU A 59 -17.73 2.93 1.58
CA GLU A 59 -19.16 3.02 1.88
C GLU A 59 -19.52 4.28 2.69
N GLY A 60 -18.61 4.72 3.57
CA GLY A 60 -18.82 5.85 4.48
C GLY A 60 -18.18 7.17 4.03
N ALA A 61 -17.47 7.19 2.90
CA ALA A 61 -16.77 8.37 2.39
C ALA A 61 -16.87 8.43 0.85
N PRO A 62 -17.65 9.37 0.26
CA PRO A 62 -17.96 9.38 -1.18
C PRO A 62 -16.76 9.39 -2.14
N PHE A 63 -15.62 9.95 -1.69
CA PHE A 63 -14.39 10.03 -2.48
C PHE A 63 -13.28 9.10 -1.97
N GLY A 64 -13.54 8.37 -0.88
CA GLY A 64 -12.57 7.52 -0.21
C GLY A 64 -12.51 6.11 -0.75
N ARG A 65 -11.53 5.34 -0.25
CA ARG A 65 -11.31 3.93 -0.60
C ARG A 65 -11.34 3.05 0.64
N GLN A 66 -11.63 1.76 0.46
CA GLN A 66 -11.62 0.76 1.54
C GLN A 66 -11.00 -0.56 1.09
N TRP A 67 -10.32 -1.23 2.01
CA TRP A 67 -9.70 -2.55 1.78
C TRP A 67 -10.70 -3.69 1.91
N PHE A 68 -11.69 -3.51 2.79
CA PHE A 68 -12.79 -4.41 3.09
C PHE A 68 -13.95 -3.58 3.65
N GLY A 69 -15.18 -4.11 3.58
CA GLY A 69 -16.35 -3.45 4.16
C GLY A 69 -16.30 -3.44 5.68
N LEU A 70 -16.80 -2.38 6.29
CA LEU A 70 -16.91 -2.26 7.75
C LEU A 70 -18.34 -2.54 8.26
N HIS A 71 -19.22 -3.06 7.40
CA HIS A 71 -20.59 -3.43 7.79
C HIS A 71 -20.61 -4.67 8.69
N GLY A 72 -20.78 -4.40 9.99
CA GLY A 72 -20.87 -5.38 11.07
C GLY A 72 -20.89 -4.68 12.43
N ARG A 73 -21.74 -3.66 12.60
CA ARG A 73 -21.93 -2.95 13.88
C ARG A 73 -23.16 -3.51 14.59
N GLY A 74 -23.01 -4.66 15.23
CA GLY A 74 -24.07 -5.27 16.04
C GLY A 74 -23.59 -6.53 16.74
N ASP A 75 -22.83 -7.35 16.03
CA ASP A 75 -22.17 -8.52 16.59
C ASP A 75 -20.78 -8.16 17.11
N PRO A 76 -20.31 -8.77 18.22
CA PRO A 76 -18.92 -8.68 18.63
C PRO A 76 -18.03 -9.01 17.44
N ILE A 77 -17.07 -8.13 17.14
CA ILE A 77 -16.07 -8.42 16.12
C ILE A 77 -15.41 -9.75 16.51
N PRO A 78 -15.55 -10.84 15.73
CA PRO A 78 -14.90 -12.10 16.06
C PRO A 78 -13.41 -11.83 16.18
N HIS A 79 -12.73 -12.47 17.15
CA HIS A 79 -11.29 -12.35 17.34
C HIS A 79 -10.57 -12.63 16.00
N GLY A 80 -10.24 -11.57 15.24
CA GLY A 80 -9.84 -11.67 13.84
C GLY A 80 -10.29 -10.50 12.94
N GLY A 81 -11.40 -9.82 13.26
CA GLY A 81 -11.87 -8.70 12.43
C GLY A 81 -12.40 -9.11 11.05
N PRO A 82 -13.02 -8.17 10.31
CA PRO A 82 -13.16 -8.34 8.87
C PRO A 82 -11.76 -8.40 8.25
N SER A 83 -11.39 -9.56 7.71
CA SER A 83 -10.15 -9.72 6.95
C SER A 83 -10.34 -9.19 5.52
N PRO A 84 -9.34 -8.51 4.94
CA PRO A 84 -9.34 -8.27 3.50
C PRO A 84 -9.48 -9.62 2.75
N PRO A 85 -10.06 -9.62 1.54
CA PRO A 85 -10.04 -10.82 0.71
C PRO A 85 -8.59 -11.32 0.57
N ASP A 86 -8.41 -12.64 0.68
CA ASP A 86 -7.09 -13.26 0.64
C ASP A 86 -6.29 -12.76 -0.56
N GLY A 87 -5.05 -12.35 -0.29
CA GLY A 87 -4.13 -11.92 -1.35
C GLY A 87 -4.37 -10.51 -1.90
N ILE A 88 -5.12 -9.63 -1.23
CA ILE A 88 -5.25 -8.23 -1.66
C ILE A 88 -3.87 -7.57 -1.82
N LEU A 89 -2.98 -7.75 -0.85
CA LEU A 89 -1.61 -7.22 -0.90
C LEU A 89 -0.72 -8.01 -1.88
N GLN A 90 -1.04 -9.28 -2.18
CA GLN A 90 -0.33 -10.06 -3.18
C GLN A 90 -0.59 -9.56 -4.61
N SER A 91 -1.67 -8.79 -4.80
CA SER A 91 -1.97 -8.12 -6.07
C SER A 91 -1.08 -6.90 -6.34
N PHE A 92 -0.30 -6.45 -5.34
CA PHE A 92 0.76 -5.48 -5.54
C PHE A 92 1.95 -6.17 -6.22
N LYS A 93 2.38 -5.65 -7.38
CA LYS A 93 3.58 -6.11 -8.08
C LYS A 93 4.73 -5.14 -7.79
N PRO A 94 5.70 -5.50 -6.92
CA PRO A 94 6.85 -4.65 -6.65
C PRO A 94 7.74 -4.51 -7.89
N PRO A 95 8.41 -3.36 -8.10
CA PRO A 95 9.49 -3.28 -9.08
C PRO A 95 10.69 -4.13 -8.65
N HIS A 96 11.62 -4.32 -9.58
CA HIS A 96 12.86 -5.05 -9.31
C HIS A 96 13.70 -4.33 -8.24
N LEU A 97 14.18 -5.08 -7.25
CA LEU A 97 15.08 -4.56 -6.22
C LEU A 97 16.54 -4.74 -6.65
N SER A 98 17.38 -3.79 -6.26
CA SER A 98 18.83 -3.90 -6.40
C SER A 98 19.33 -5.18 -5.71
N GLY A 99 20.06 -6.02 -6.43
CA GLY A 99 20.68 -7.24 -5.89
C GLY A 99 19.85 -8.53 -6.00
N THR A 100 18.59 -8.47 -6.46
CA THR A 100 17.84 -9.69 -6.80
C THR A 100 18.39 -10.31 -8.10
N ARG A 101 19.41 -11.17 -8.02
CA ARG A 101 19.78 -12.02 -9.17
C ARG A 101 18.56 -12.86 -9.54
N GLN A 102 18.03 -12.73 -10.76
CA GLN A 102 17.16 -13.76 -11.33
C GLN A 102 17.96 -15.07 -11.24
N ARG A 103 17.46 -16.07 -10.50
CA ARG A 103 18.03 -17.42 -10.62
C ARG A 103 17.79 -17.84 -12.06
N GLY A 104 18.89 -17.94 -12.82
CA GLY A 104 18.87 -18.46 -14.18
C GLY A 104 18.27 -19.86 -14.18
N ARG A 105 17.44 -20.11 -15.20
CA ARG A 105 16.95 -21.43 -15.57
C ARG A 105 18.09 -22.38 -15.91
#